data_AF-A0A7C2R4P5-F1
#
_entry.id   AF-A0A7C2R4P5-F1
#
_cell.length_a   1.000
_cell.length_b   1.000
_cell.length_c   1.000
_cell.angle_alpha   90.00
_cell.angle_beta   90.00
_cell.angle_gamma   90.00
#
_symmetry.space_group_name_H-M   'P 1'
#
loop_
_entity.id
_entity.type
_entity.pdbx_description
1 polymer ?
#
loop_
_entity_poly.entity_id
_entity_poly.type
_entity_poly.pdbx_seq_one_letter_code
_entity_poly.pdbx_strand_id
1 'polypeptide(L)'
;MMHREISGRARTVAPFLTLDNDPYLVIADGRLYSEKFVSLERIGGVTYITTEGKDGFVGSRFRNRNYVRNSVKIVIDAYNGNTDIYIFEEDDPLVQVYDRIFPGLLKKHSEIPKSLKKHVRYPADMLLLQGVVYAKYHMTDPTVFNNQKDLWVRATEKYYSRAGESLQNLQDALQKLSEGD
;
A
#
# COMPACT_ATOMS: atom_id res chain seq x y z
N MET A 1 -2.59 0.39 -27.20
CA MET A 1 -1.35 0.18 -26.40
C MET A 1 -1.62 -0.82 -25.29
N MET A 2 -0.87 -1.92 -25.22
CA MET A 2 -0.98 -2.90 -24.12
C MET A 2 -0.15 -2.43 -22.92
N HIS A 3 -0.82 -2.15 -21.80
CA HIS A 3 -0.15 -1.89 -20.53
C HIS A 3 0.28 -3.25 -19.94
N ARG A 4 1.57 -3.57 -20.04
CA ARG A 4 2.14 -4.84 -19.55
C ARG A 4 2.29 -4.88 -18.03
N GLU A 5 2.34 -3.73 -17.38
CA GLU A 5 2.45 -3.65 -15.92
C GLU A 5 1.06 -3.72 -15.27
N ILE A 6 0.84 -4.74 -14.44
CA ILE A 6 -0.40 -4.97 -13.68
C ILE A 6 -0.76 -3.73 -12.83
N SER A 7 0.24 -3.10 -12.20
CA SER A 7 0.07 -1.86 -11.44
C SER A 7 -0.38 -0.68 -12.31
N GLY A 8 0.19 -0.57 -13.52
CA GLY A 8 -0.20 0.46 -14.49
C GLY A 8 -1.66 0.32 -14.88
N ARG A 9 -2.13 -0.91 -15.17
CA ARG A 9 -3.54 -1.17 -15.52
C ARG A 9 -4.52 -0.75 -14.43
N ALA A 10 -4.25 -1.12 -13.17
CA ALA A 10 -5.10 -0.73 -12.05
C ALA A 10 -5.19 0.80 -11.91
N ARG A 11 -4.06 1.50 -12.04
CA ARG A 11 -4.01 2.98 -11.98
C ARG A 11 -4.71 3.64 -13.18
N THR A 12 -4.72 3.01 -14.35
CA THR A 12 -5.45 3.52 -15.52
C THR A 12 -6.96 3.35 -15.36
N VAL A 13 -7.42 2.22 -14.83
CA VAL A 13 -8.85 1.92 -14.67
C VAL A 13 -9.47 2.74 -13.53
N ALA A 14 -8.75 2.94 -12.43
CA ALA A 14 -9.23 3.68 -11.28
C ALA A 14 -8.18 4.66 -10.74
N PRO A 15 -7.89 5.76 -11.47
CA PRO A 15 -6.82 6.71 -11.11
C PRO A 15 -7.09 7.50 -9.83
N PHE A 16 -8.34 7.50 -9.37
CA PHE A 16 -8.77 8.14 -8.14
C PHE A 16 -8.44 7.31 -6.88
N LEU A 17 -8.00 6.06 -7.04
CA LEU A 17 -7.63 5.17 -5.94
C LEU A 17 -6.13 5.20 -5.70
N THR A 18 -5.72 5.25 -4.43
CA THR A 18 -4.32 5.04 -4.05
C THR A 18 -4.14 3.56 -3.71
N LEU A 19 -3.22 2.88 -4.40
CA LEU A 19 -3.04 1.43 -4.24
C LEU A 19 -1.93 1.13 -3.24
N ASP A 20 -2.10 0.07 -2.46
CA ASP A 20 -1.03 -0.53 -1.65
C ASP A 20 0.15 -0.94 -2.57
N ASN A 21 1.36 -0.84 -2.03
CA ASN A 21 2.61 -1.08 -2.76
C ASN A 21 3.03 -2.55 -2.78
N ASP A 22 2.34 -3.42 -2.03
CA ASP A 22 2.61 -4.86 -1.93
C ASP A 22 1.51 -5.67 -2.64
N PRO A 23 1.46 -5.66 -3.99
CA PRO A 23 0.61 -6.60 -4.71
C PRO A 23 1.14 -8.02 -4.51
N TYR A 24 0.23 -8.98 -4.37
CA TYR A 24 0.61 -10.38 -4.24
C TYR A 24 -0.13 -11.26 -5.24
N LEU A 25 0.48 -12.40 -5.55
CA LEU A 25 -0.10 -13.41 -6.42
C LEU A 25 -0.88 -14.43 -5.60
N VAL A 26 -2.03 -14.82 -6.14
CA VAL A 26 -2.89 -15.87 -5.57
C VAL A 26 -3.22 -16.88 -6.65
N ILE A 27 -3.34 -18.14 -6.24
CA ILE A 27 -3.85 -19.21 -7.10
C ILE A 27 -5.27 -19.52 -6.62
N ALA A 28 -6.25 -19.26 -7.48
CA ALA A 28 -7.65 -19.55 -7.22
C ALA A 28 -8.21 -20.33 -8.41
N ASP A 29 -8.86 -21.46 -8.14
CA ASP A 29 -9.49 -22.32 -9.16
C ASP A 29 -8.54 -22.68 -10.32
N GLY A 30 -7.26 -22.95 -10.01
CA GLY A 30 -6.23 -23.30 -10.98
C GLY A 30 -5.72 -22.13 -11.83
N ARG A 31 -6.11 -20.90 -11.54
CA ARG A 31 -5.67 -19.68 -12.24
C ARG A 31 -4.89 -18.75 -11.31
N LEU A 32 -3.89 -18.07 -11.86
CA LEU A 32 -3.13 -17.00 -11.23
C LEU A 32 -3.86 -15.66 -11.34
N TYR A 33 -3.98 -14.99 -10.19
CA TYR A 33 -4.47 -13.63 -10.10
C TYR A 33 -3.45 -12.77 -9.33
N SER A 34 -3.35 -11.51 -9.70
CA SER A 34 -2.71 -10.50 -8.86
C SER A 34 -3.80 -9.76 -8.09
N GLU A 35 -3.67 -9.70 -6.77
CA GLU A 35 -4.54 -8.91 -5.92
C GLU A 35 -3.81 -7.64 -5.48
N LYS A 36 -4.52 -6.51 -5.58
CA LYS A 36 -4.08 -5.20 -5.13
C LYS A 36 -5.09 -4.65 -4.17
N PHE A 37 -4.59 -4.05 -3.10
CA PHE A 37 -5.42 -3.32 -2.16
C PHE A 37 -5.49 -1.86 -2.49
N VAL A 38 -6.61 -1.25 -2.13
CA VAL A 38 -6.82 0.18 -2.25
C VAL A 38 -6.89 0.78 -0.87
N SER A 39 -6.08 1.82 -0.69
CA SER A 39 -6.17 2.82 0.35
C SER A 39 -6.78 4.09 -0.26
N LEU A 40 -8.03 4.42 0.04
CA LEU A 40 -8.62 5.65 -0.51
C LEU A 40 -8.10 6.89 0.22
N GLU A 41 -7.50 7.83 -0.50
CA GLU A 41 -7.10 9.17 0.01
C GLU A 41 -7.24 10.19 -1.16
N ARG A 42 -7.95 11.34 -1.07
CA ARG A 42 -7.95 12.48 -0.12
C ARG A 42 -9.28 13.25 -0.18
N ILE A 43 -9.77 13.81 0.93
CA ILE A 43 -10.54 15.07 0.96
C ILE A 43 -9.75 16.07 1.80
N GLY A 44 -9.46 17.25 1.24
CA GLY A 44 -8.43 18.17 1.70
C GLY A 44 -8.51 18.65 3.15
N GLY A 45 -7.38 19.16 3.64
CA GLY A 45 -7.29 19.93 4.88
C GLY A 45 -6.67 19.17 6.05
N VAL A 46 -5.53 19.69 6.49
CA VAL A 46 -4.79 19.45 7.74
C VAL A 46 -3.94 18.18 7.84
N THR A 47 -2.64 18.45 7.77
CA THR A 47 -1.51 17.57 8.05
C THR A 47 -1.37 17.35 9.56
N TYR A 48 -1.33 16.10 10.03
CA TYR A 48 -0.94 15.80 11.42
C TYR A 48 0.21 14.79 11.54
N ILE A 49 0.70 14.26 10.43
CA ILE A 49 1.87 13.37 10.42
C ILE A 49 3.06 14.15 9.85
N THR A 50 3.51 15.16 10.59
CA THR A 50 4.91 15.62 10.47
C THR A 50 5.76 14.60 11.23
N THR A 51 6.06 13.46 10.61
CA THR A 51 7.22 12.68 11.05
C THR A 51 8.45 13.45 10.57
N GLU A 52 8.88 14.44 11.34
CA GLU A 52 10.19 15.10 11.14
C GLU A 52 11.38 14.14 11.38
N GLY A 53 11.12 12.90 11.79
CA GLY A 53 12.15 11.88 12.01
C GLY A 53 12.08 10.74 11.02
N LYS A 54 13.21 10.47 10.34
CA LYS A 54 13.81 9.21 9.83
C LYS A 54 12.96 8.12 9.14
N ASP A 55 11.64 8.09 9.24
CA ASP A 55 10.75 7.13 8.57
C ASP A 55 10.35 7.66 7.17
N GLY A 56 11.34 7.70 6.26
CA GLY A 56 11.18 8.25 4.92
C GLY A 56 10.07 7.61 4.08
N PHE A 57 9.72 6.34 4.33
CA PHE A 57 8.66 5.64 3.59
C PHE A 57 7.25 6.10 3.98
N VAL A 58 6.93 6.13 5.28
CA VAL A 58 5.60 6.54 5.75
C VAL A 58 5.39 8.04 5.56
N GLY A 59 6.40 8.84 5.91
CA GLY A 59 6.37 10.29 5.79
C GLY A 59 6.27 10.79 4.34
N SER A 60 6.71 10.00 3.34
CA SER A 60 6.53 10.34 1.92
C SER A 60 5.22 9.80 1.33
N ARG A 61 4.85 8.56 1.66
CA ARG A 61 3.68 7.86 1.11
C ARG A 61 2.35 8.41 1.61
N PHE A 62 2.28 8.77 2.89
CA PHE A 62 1.08 9.32 3.53
C PHE A 62 1.15 10.84 3.70
N ARG A 63 2.12 11.49 3.04
CA ARG A 63 2.30 12.93 3.14
C ARG A 63 1.06 13.66 2.62
N ASN A 64 0.51 14.55 3.43
CA ASN A 64 -0.70 15.31 3.10
C ASN A 64 -1.94 14.44 2.85
N ARG A 65 -2.04 13.33 3.57
CA ARG A 65 -3.19 12.42 3.56
C ARG A 65 -3.76 12.35 4.96
N ASN A 66 -5.08 12.37 5.06
CA ASN A 66 -5.84 12.49 6.32
C ASN A 66 -7.01 11.49 6.40
N TYR A 67 -7.22 10.70 5.35
CA TYR A 67 -8.26 9.70 5.26
C TYR A 67 -7.67 8.48 4.58
N VAL A 68 -7.68 7.34 5.27
CA VAL A 68 -7.13 6.06 4.78
C VAL A 68 -8.09 4.96 5.18
N ARG A 69 -8.54 4.17 4.20
CA ARG A 69 -9.50 3.08 4.39
C ARG A 69 -9.16 1.90 3.48
N ASN A 70 -9.45 0.67 3.93
CA ASN A 70 -9.30 -0.55 3.14
C ASN A 70 -10.56 -0.80 2.28
N SER A 71 -10.85 0.19 1.46
CA SER A 71 -12.14 0.45 0.82
C SER A 71 -12.54 -0.59 -0.22
N VAL A 72 -11.61 -0.99 -1.09
CA VAL A 72 -11.88 -1.91 -2.20
C VAL A 72 -10.71 -2.88 -2.42
N LYS A 73 -10.99 -4.01 -3.07
CA LYS A 73 -10.02 -5.00 -3.52
C LYS A 73 -9.99 -5.03 -5.05
N ILE A 74 -8.81 -4.92 -5.64
CA ILE A 74 -8.63 -5.02 -7.10
C ILE A 74 -8.04 -6.39 -7.39
N VAL A 75 -8.70 -7.16 -8.24
CA VAL A 75 -8.22 -8.46 -8.72
C VAL A 75 -7.94 -8.36 -10.21
N ILE A 76 -6.75 -8.78 -10.61
CA ILE A 76 -6.32 -8.81 -12.00
C ILE A 76 -5.99 -10.25 -12.39
N ASP A 77 -6.73 -10.81 -13.34
CA ASP A 77 -6.43 -12.12 -13.92
C ASP A 77 -5.11 -12.01 -14.71
N ALA A 78 -4.14 -12.87 -14.37
CA ALA A 78 -2.79 -12.81 -14.94
C ALA A 78 -2.71 -13.27 -16.42
N TYR A 79 -3.73 -13.99 -16.91
CA TYR A 79 -3.75 -14.53 -18.27
C TYR A 79 -4.36 -13.57 -19.29
N ASN A 80 -5.45 -12.90 -18.93
CA ASN A 80 -6.18 -12.00 -19.84
C ASN A 80 -6.13 -10.52 -19.40
N GLY A 81 -5.68 -10.23 -18.18
CA GLY A 81 -5.64 -8.89 -17.62
C GLY A 81 -7.02 -8.35 -17.23
N ASN A 82 -8.08 -9.16 -17.16
CA ASN A 82 -9.38 -8.68 -16.67
C ASN A 82 -9.20 -8.11 -15.27
N THR A 83 -9.71 -6.90 -15.06
CA THR A 83 -9.53 -6.13 -13.82
C THR A 83 -10.89 -5.94 -13.19
N ASP A 84 -11.08 -6.54 -12.03
CA ASP A 84 -12.29 -6.43 -11.24
C ASP A 84 -11.99 -5.64 -9.96
N ILE A 85 -12.87 -4.71 -9.61
CA ILE A 85 -12.76 -3.91 -8.40
C ILE A 85 -13.96 -4.22 -7.53
N TYR A 86 -13.73 -4.76 -6.34
CA TYR A 86 -14.77 -5.16 -5.40
C TYR A 86 -14.79 -4.22 -4.20
N ILE A 87 -15.97 -3.70 -3.85
CA ILE A 87 -16.20 -2.99 -2.60
C ILE A 87 -15.90 -3.94 -1.43
N PHE A 88 -15.09 -3.48 -0.49
CA PHE A 88 -14.67 -4.27 0.66
C PHE A 88 -15.21 -3.70 1.97
N GLU A 89 -15.14 -2.39 2.15
CA GLU A 89 -15.82 -1.66 3.22
C GLU A 89 -17.02 -0.93 2.63
N GLU A 90 -18.21 -1.52 2.80
CA GLU A 90 -19.47 -0.99 2.24
C GLU A 90 -19.94 0.30 2.92
N ASP A 91 -19.48 0.56 4.15
CA ASP A 91 -19.77 1.73 4.96
C ASP A 91 -18.84 2.93 4.67
N ASP A 92 -17.85 2.77 3.80
CA ASP A 92 -16.96 3.88 3.40
C ASP A 92 -17.71 4.92 2.55
N PRO A 93 -17.93 6.15 3.05
CA PRO A 93 -18.67 7.17 2.32
C PRO A 93 -17.99 7.58 1.01
N LEU A 94 -16.66 7.51 0.90
CA LEU A 94 -15.97 7.85 -0.34
C LEU A 94 -16.21 6.80 -1.41
N VAL A 95 -16.19 5.51 -1.05
CA VAL A 95 -16.51 4.42 -1.98
C VAL A 95 -17.93 4.56 -2.49
N GLN A 96 -18.88 4.84 -1.60
CA GLN A 96 -20.28 5.04 -1.99
C GLN A 96 -20.47 6.22 -2.95
N VAL A 97 -19.63 7.26 -2.86
CA VAL A 97 -19.62 8.36 -3.83
C VAL A 97 -19.06 7.88 -5.17
N TYR A 98 -17.91 7.21 -5.16
CA TYR A 98 -17.31 6.70 -6.41
C TYR A 98 -18.18 5.66 -7.13
N ASP A 99 -18.86 4.79 -6.39
CA ASP A 99 -19.80 3.81 -6.94
C ASP A 99 -20.96 4.51 -7.68
N ARG A 100 -21.46 5.61 -7.12
CA ARG A 100 -22.50 6.43 -7.76
C ARG A 100 -21.99 7.20 -8.99
N ILE A 101 -20.74 7.68 -8.97
CA ILE A 101 -20.14 8.40 -10.09
C ILE A 101 -19.82 7.45 -11.25
N PHE A 102 -19.41 6.21 -10.95
CA PHE A 102 -19.02 5.21 -11.93
C PHE A 102 -19.84 3.92 -11.81
N PRO A 103 -21.15 3.94 -12.12
CA PRO A 103 -22.00 2.76 -12.00
C PRO A 103 -21.45 1.57 -12.80
N GLY A 104 -21.32 0.42 -12.14
CA GLY A 104 -20.83 -0.82 -12.74
C GLY A 104 -19.30 -0.97 -12.79
N LEU A 105 -18.53 0.06 -12.41
CA LEU A 105 -17.08 -0.08 -12.25
C LEU A 105 -16.72 -0.88 -10.99
N LEU A 106 -17.45 -0.61 -9.89
CA LEU A 106 -17.26 -1.28 -8.62
C LEU A 106 -18.29 -2.39 -8.47
N LYS A 107 -17.82 -3.58 -8.11
CA LYS A 107 -18.63 -4.76 -7.83
C LYS A 107 -18.89 -4.87 -6.33
N LYS A 108 -20.00 -5.51 -5.95
CA LYS A 108 -20.34 -5.71 -4.55
C LYS A 108 -19.40 -6.70 -3.88
N HIS A 109 -19.24 -6.57 -2.56
CA HIS A 109 -18.46 -7.52 -1.77
C HIS A 109 -18.94 -8.97 -1.93
N SER A 110 -20.26 -9.16 -2.05
CA SER A 110 -20.89 -10.46 -2.24
C SER A 110 -20.51 -11.15 -3.56
N GLU A 111 -20.02 -10.40 -4.54
CA GLU A 111 -19.64 -10.92 -5.86
C GLU A 111 -18.21 -11.46 -5.88
N ILE A 112 -17.43 -11.28 -4.81
CA ILE A 112 -16.08 -11.84 -4.70
C ILE A 112 -16.18 -13.37 -4.71
N PRO A 113 -15.52 -14.06 -5.66
CA PRO A 113 -15.49 -15.52 -5.71
C PRO A 113 -14.97 -16.12 -4.39
N LYS A 114 -15.60 -17.19 -3.92
CA LYS A 114 -15.24 -17.84 -2.64
C LYS A 114 -13.77 -18.27 -2.57
N SER A 115 -13.20 -18.69 -3.70
CA SER A 115 -11.78 -19.05 -3.83
C SER A 115 -10.89 -17.84 -3.54
N LEU A 116 -11.14 -16.70 -4.19
CA LEU A 116 -10.42 -15.44 -3.97
C LEU A 116 -10.64 -14.87 -2.57
N LYS A 117 -11.88 -14.94 -2.03
CA LYS A 117 -12.21 -14.41 -0.69
C LYS A 117 -11.34 -15.01 0.42
N LYS A 118 -10.91 -16.28 0.27
CA LYS A 118 -10.01 -16.96 1.24
C LYS A 118 -8.58 -16.39 1.24
N HIS A 119 -8.19 -15.68 0.18
CA HIS A 119 -6.87 -15.10 0.04
C HIS A 119 -6.83 -13.62 0.39
N VAL A 120 -7.95 -13.02 0.78
CA VAL A 120 -7.99 -11.61 1.18
C VAL A 120 -7.12 -11.40 2.41
N ARG A 121 -6.19 -10.46 2.31
CA ARG A 121 -5.31 -10.04 3.41
C ARG A 121 -5.59 -8.61 3.84
N TYR A 122 -5.08 -8.29 5.02
CA TYR A 122 -5.03 -6.92 5.49
C TYR A 122 -3.86 -6.17 4.81
N PRO A 123 -4.04 -4.93 4.33
CA PRO A 123 -3.00 -4.21 3.61
C PRO A 123 -1.79 -3.89 4.51
N ALA A 124 -0.58 -4.09 3.99
CA ALA A 124 0.65 -3.89 4.74
C ALA A 124 0.88 -2.39 5.05
N ASP A 125 0.57 -1.52 4.10
CA ASP A 125 0.67 -0.07 4.27
C ASP A 125 -0.27 0.45 5.36
N MET A 126 -1.47 -0.16 5.47
CA MET A 126 -2.45 0.21 6.49
C MET A 126 -2.00 -0.23 7.89
N LEU A 127 -1.43 -1.42 8.01
CA LEU A 127 -0.84 -1.90 9.26
C LEU A 127 0.32 -0.99 9.70
N LEU A 128 1.18 -0.60 8.76
CA LEU A 128 2.30 0.29 9.02
C LEU A 128 1.83 1.67 9.49
N LEU A 129 0.84 2.26 8.82
CA LEU A 129 0.24 3.54 9.21
C LEU A 129 -0.34 3.48 10.62
N GLN A 130 -1.11 2.44 10.94
CA GLN A 130 -1.67 2.25 12.28
C GLN A 130 -0.57 2.15 13.34
N GLY A 131 0.52 1.43 13.06
CA GLY A 131 1.67 1.36 13.96
C GLY A 131 2.30 2.72 14.23
N VAL A 132 2.45 3.57 13.20
CA VAL A 132 3.02 4.92 13.33
C VAL A 132 2.11 5.85 14.12
N VAL A 133 0.80 5.79 13.88
CA VAL A 133 -0.20 6.53 14.66
C VAL A 133 -0.15 6.07 16.11
N TYR A 134 -0.18 4.77 16.37
CA TYR A 134 -0.15 4.22 17.72
C TYR A 134 1.14 4.56 18.47
N ALA A 135 2.29 4.53 17.79
CA ALA A 135 3.58 4.88 18.37
C ALA A 135 3.60 6.31 18.95
N LYS A 136 2.83 7.23 18.36
CA LYS A 136 2.70 8.62 18.86
C LYS A 136 1.55 8.80 19.84
N TYR A 137 0.39 8.20 19.58
CA TYR A 137 -0.86 8.49 20.29
C TYR A 137 -1.21 7.48 21.41
N HIS A 138 -0.34 6.52 21.71
CA HIS A 138 -0.53 5.67 22.89
C HIS A 138 -0.33 6.44 24.21
N MET A 139 0.35 7.60 24.17
CA MET A 139 0.59 8.43 25.35
C MET A 139 -0.70 9.12 25.80
N THR A 140 -1.15 8.81 27.01
CA THR A 140 -2.36 9.41 27.59
C THR A 140 -2.08 10.65 28.42
N ASP A 141 -0.84 10.83 28.92
CA ASP A 141 -0.43 12.01 29.67
C ASP A 141 -0.10 13.19 28.72
N PRO A 142 -0.80 14.34 28.82
CA PRO A 142 -0.58 15.49 27.92
C PRO A 142 0.82 16.09 28.00
N THR A 143 1.46 16.04 29.17
CA THR A 143 2.81 16.56 29.39
C THR A 143 3.85 15.66 28.74
N VAL A 144 3.68 14.35 28.82
CA VAL A 144 4.54 13.36 28.14
C VAL A 144 4.36 13.47 26.61
N PHE A 145 3.12 13.59 26.14
CA PHE A 145 2.79 13.76 24.73
C PHE A 145 3.41 15.03 24.12
N ASN A 146 3.21 16.18 24.77
CA ASN A 146 3.73 17.47 24.27
C ASN A 146 5.27 17.47 24.20
N ASN A 147 5.93 16.81 25.15
CA ASN A 147 7.39 16.72 25.18
C ASN A 147 7.95 15.56 24.33
N GLN A 148 7.10 14.73 23.72
CA GLN A 148 7.47 13.57 22.91
C GLN A 148 8.45 12.59 23.61
N LYS A 149 8.31 12.42 24.94
CA LYS A 149 9.32 11.74 25.77
C LYS A 149 9.30 10.21 25.69
N ASP A 150 8.25 9.60 25.14
CA ASP A 150 8.07 8.14 25.13
C ASP A 150 7.72 7.59 23.74
N LEU A 151 8.31 8.14 22.68
CA LEU A 151 8.01 7.68 21.32
C LEU A 151 8.47 6.23 21.13
N TRP A 152 7.55 5.35 20.74
CA TRP A 152 7.91 4.00 20.35
C TRP A 152 8.61 4.01 18.98
N VAL A 153 9.69 3.25 18.87
CA VAL A 153 10.39 3.04 17.60
C VAL A 153 9.98 1.71 17.03
N ARG A 154 9.52 1.71 15.77
CA ARG A 154 9.16 0.50 15.06
C ARG A 154 10.39 -0.38 14.85
N ALA A 155 10.22 -1.69 14.98
CA ALA A 155 11.26 -2.65 14.61
C ALA A 155 11.52 -2.59 13.09
N THR A 156 12.78 -2.37 12.70
CA THR A 156 13.23 -2.45 11.30
C THR A 156 14.11 -3.68 11.13
N GLU A 157 13.87 -4.45 10.06
CA GLU A 157 14.71 -5.62 9.74
C GLU A 157 16.16 -5.19 9.45
N LYS A 158 17.13 -5.91 10.03
CA LYS A 158 18.57 -5.59 9.92
C LYS A 158 19.19 -5.93 8.56
N TYR A 159 18.59 -6.79 7.74
CA TYR A 159 19.26 -7.42 6.59
C TYR A 159 19.00 -6.76 5.23
N TYR A 160 17.95 -5.93 5.08
CA TYR A 160 17.59 -5.35 3.79
C TYR A 160 18.55 -4.25 3.30
N SER A 161 19.28 -3.58 4.21
CA SER A 161 20.25 -2.53 3.84
C SER A 161 21.60 -3.08 3.33
N ARG A 162 21.98 -4.29 3.71
CA ARG A 162 23.28 -4.89 3.33
C ARG A 162 23.30 -5.48 1.92
N ALA A 163 22.14 -5.83 1.36
CA ALA A 163 22.06 -6.35 0.00
C ALA A 163 22.48 -5.27 -1.03
N GLY A 164 22.10 -4.01 -0.80
CA GLY A 164 22.51 -2.88 -1.63
C GLY A 164 24.02 -2.59 -1.54
N GLU A 165 24.58 -2.60 -0.32
CA GLU A 165 26.03 -2.45 -0.13
C GLU A 165 26.83 -3.60 -0.75
N SER A 166 26.33 -4.84 -0.69
CA SER A 166 27.01 -5.99 -1.29
C SER A 166 27.06 -5.93 -2.82
N LEU A 167 26.02 -5.39 -3.47
CA LEU A 167 25.98 -5.23 -4.93
C LEU A 167 26.89 -4.08 -5.39
N GLN A 168 26.92 -2.97 -4.65
CA GLN A 168 27.83 -1.86 -4.92
C GLN A 168 29.30 -2.31 -4.75
N ASN A 169 29.60 -3.04 -3.67
CA ASN A 169 30.93 -3.58 -3.42
C ASN A 169 31.37 -4.61 -4.48
N LEU A 170 30.43 -5.40 -5.03
CA LEU A 170 30.69 -6.33 -6.13
C LEU A 170 30.93 -5.60 -7.46
N GLN A 171 30.17 -4.54 -7.74
CA GLN A 171 30.37 -3.72 -8.94
C GLN A 171 31.71 -2.97 -8.90
N ASP A 172 32.06 -2.38 -7.76
CA ASP A 172 33.34 -1.69 -7.56
C ASP A 172 34.53 -2.66 -7.65
N ALA A 173 34.37 -3.91 -7.20
CA ALA A 173 35.38 -4.95 -7.32
C ALA A 173 35.56 -5.42 -8.78
N LEU A 174 34.46 -5.60 -9.52
CA LEU A 174 34.49 -5.99 -10.93
C LEU A 174 35.07 -4.88 -11.82
N GLN A 175 34.80 -3.61 -11.51
CA GLN A 175 35.33 -2.48 -12.25
C GLN A 175 36.85 -2.34 -12.04
N LYS A 176 37.33 -2.53 -10.81
CA LYS A 176 38.78 -2.58 -10.50
C LYS A 176 39.51 -3.73 -11.21
N LEU A 177 38.85 -4.86 -11.43
CA LEU A 177 39.39 -5.98 -12.20
C LEU A 177 39.40 -5.73 -13.72
N SER A 178 38.63 -4.74 -14.21
CA SER A 178 38.59 -4.36 -15.63
C SER A 178 39.53 -3.21 -15.99
N GLU A 179 39.99 -2.43 -15.01
CA GLU A 179 40.77 -1.21 -15.19
C GLU A 179 42.27 -1.35 -14.81
N GLY A 180 42.77 -2.55 -14.46
CA GLY A 180 44.19 -2.72 -14.09
C GLY A 180 44.78 -4.12 -14.36
N ASP A 181 45.84 -4.11 -15.18
CA ASP A 181 47.00 -5.01 -15.38
C ASP A 181 46.96 -6.48 -14.90
#